data_AF-A0A1I7M1Q4-F1
#
_entry.id   AF-A0A1I7M1Q4-F1
#
_cell.length_a   1.000
_cell.length_b   1.000
_cell.length_c   1.000
_cell.angle_alpha   90.00
_cell.angle_beta   90.00
_cell.angle_gamma   90.00
#
_symmetry.space_group_name_H-M   'P 1'
#
loop_
_entity.id
_entity.type
_entity.pdbx_description
1 polymer ?
#
loop_
_entity_poly.entity_id
_entity_poly.type
_entity_poly.pdbx_seq_one_letter_code
_entity_poly.pdbx_strand_id
1 'polypeptide(L)'
;MYRRYLLHVSGALTLLATSAGLLSQPSAQPIDQKKPQLVDESGNIRVPSDYRERYRFLGSWAVASENGRGSKEMHVVYASPGAAQTYRNEGSFPDGATLVKEVYETSTGEFTTGTVSRADHLKGWFVMVRDAGNTHQDNPLWGEGWGWSWFDAGQPDKATTVSYRDECLGCHVPARSTNWIYVDGYPSLRK
;
A
#
# COMPACT_ATOMS: atom_id res chain seq x y z
N MET A 1 52.20 58.76 27.22
CA MET A 1 53.04 58.69 28.45
C MET A 1 53.39 57.23 28.72
N TYR A 2 54.66 56.99 29.01
CA TYR A 2 55.31 55.80 29.63
C TYR A 2 54.38 54.98 30.56
N ARG A 3 54.49 53.66 30.75
CA ARG A 3 55.68 52.90 31.19
C ARG A 3 55.39 51.38 31.16
N ARG A 4 56.40 50.58 30.79
CA ARG A 4 56.50 49.11 30.94
C ARG A 4 56.58 48.68 32.41
N TYR A 5 56.13 47.47 32.76
CA TYR A 5 56.91 46.49 33.56
C TYR A 5 56.40 45.05 33.33
N LEU A 6 57.35 44.14 33.14
CA LEU A 6 57.26 42.68 33.10
C LEU A 6 57.09 42.12 34.52
N LEU A 7 56.48 40.93 34.67
CA LEU A 7 57.00 39.85 35.53
C LEU A 7 56.29 38.51 35.25
N HIS A 8 57.12 37.48 35.17
CA HIS A 8 56.85 36.07 34.87
C HIS A 8 56.15 35.33 36.02
N VAL A 9 55.36 34.27 35.70
CA VAL A 9 55.41 32.98 36.44
C VAL A 9 54.99 31.84 35.50
N SER A 10 55.89 30.87 35.31
CA SER A 10 55.62 29.55 34.73
C SER A 10 54.85 28.67 35.72
N GLY A 11 53.76 28.03 35.29
CA GLY A 11 53.07 26.99 36.05
C GLY A 11 52.77 25.79 35.15
N ALA A 12 53.42 24.67 35.42
CA ALA A 12 53.15 23.38 34.80
C ALA A 12 52.19 22.54 35.67
N LEU A 13 51.67 21.45 35.10
CA LEU A 13 50.87 20.35 35.71
C LEU A 13 49.40 20.68 36.00
N THR A 14 48.41 19.83 35.72
CA THR A 14 48.39 18.37 35.48
C THR A 14 47.10 18.04 34.70
N LEU A 15 47.17 17.29 33.60
CA LEU A 15 45.99 16.67 32.98
C LEU A 15 45.60 15.41 33.77
N LEU A 16 44.51 15.48 34.53
CA LEU A 16 43.84 14.31 35.11
C LEU A 16 42.97 13.66 34.01
N ALA A 17 43.42 12.54 33.46
CA ALA A 17 42.61 11.71 32.58
C ALA A 17 41.63 10.88 33.45
N THR A 18 40.38 11.34 33.56
CA THR A 18 39.29 10.55 34.14
C THR A 18 38.85 9.49 33.12
N SER A 19 39.15 8.23 33.42
CA SER A 19 38.69 7.08 32.64
C SER A 19 37.19 6.89 32.91
N ALA A 20 36.34 7.37 32.02
CA ALA A 20 34.91 7.06 32.05
C ALA A 20 34.73 5.58 31.67
N GLY A 21 34.46 4.73 32.65
CA GLY A 21 34.06 3.34 32.43
C GLY A 21 32.75 3.28 31.66
N LEU A 22 32.77 2.72 30.45
CA LEU A 22 31.59 2.42 29.66
C LEU A 22 30.78 1.31 30.36
N LEU A 23 29.70 1.70 31.02
CA LEU A 23 28.66 0.75 31.44
C LEU A 23 27.89 0.32 30.18
N SER A 24 28.16 -0.89 29.69
CA SER A 24 27.40 -1.52 28.61
C SER A 24 25.97 -1.75 29.08
N GLN A 25 25.02 -0.98 28.56
CA GLN A 25 23.60 -1.29 28.70
C GLN A 25 23.28 -2.53 27.86
N PRO A 26 22.55 -3.52 28.39
CA PRO A 26 22.07 -4.64 27.58
C PRO A 26 21.09 -4.09 26.55
N SER A 27 21.45 -4.22 25.28
CA SER A 27 20.60 -3.90 24.14
C SER A 27 19.41 -4.86 24.15
N ALA A 28 18.22 -4.33 24.42
CA ALA A 28 16.97 -5.05 24.18
C ALA A 28 16.93 -5.41 22.68
N GLN A 29 16.98 -6.70 22.39
CA GLN A 29 16.79 -7.20 21.03
C GLN A 29 15.35 -6.91 20.61
N PRO A 30 15.09 -6.37 19.42
CA PRO A 30 13.73 -6.23 18.91
C PRO A 30 13.09 -7.62 18.86
N ILE A 31 11.92 -7.77 19.47
CA ILE A 31 11.10 -8.96 19.26
C ILE A 31 10.69 -8.91 17.79
N ASP A 32 11.23 -9.82 16.99
CA ASP A 32 10.93 -9.95 15.56
C ASP A 32 9.48 -10.42 15.40
N GLN A 33 8.54 -9.48 15.44
CA GLN A 33 7.14 -9.75 15.12
C GLN A 33 7.06 -10.00 13.62
N LYS A 34 7.17 -11.29 13.24
CA LYS A 34 6.98 -11.77 11.88
C LYS A 34 5.69 -11.17 11.32
N LYS A 35 5.81 -10.31 10.29
CA LYS A 35 4.64 -9.74 9.61
C LYS A 35 3.71 -10.86 9.14
N PRO A 36 2.38 -10.72 9.32
CA PRO A 36 1.43 -11.68 8.78
C PRO A 36 1.64 -11.88 7.28
N GLN A 37 1.54 -13.13 6.81
CA GLN A 37 1.60 -13.43 5.39
C GLN A 37 0.37 -12.84 4.68
N LEU A 38 0.57 -12.36 3.45
CA LEU A 38 -0.51 -11.82 2.61
C LEU A 38 -1.60 -12.86 2.33
N VAL A 39 -1.17 -14.09 2.04
CA VAL A 39 -2.00 -15.26 1.80
C VAL A 39 -1.60 -16.28 2.86
N ASP A 40 -2.54 -16.77 3.65
CA ASP A 40 -2.26 -17.83 4.62
C ASP A 40 -2.25 -19.23 3.98
N GLU A 41 -1.91 -20.25 4.78
CA GLU A 41 -1.82 -21.65 4.31
C GLU A 41 -3.15 -22.20 3.76
N SER A 42 -4.29 -21.58 4.11
CA SER A 42 -5.61 -21.93 3.60
C SER A 42 -6.00 -21.14 2.34
N GLY A 43 -5.12 -20.26 1.86
CA GLY A 43 -5.39 -19.39 0.72
C GLY A 43 -6.23 -18.15 1.06
N ASN A 44 -6.41 -17.79 2.34
CA ASN A 44 -7.12 -16.57 2.67
C ASN A 44 -6.21 -15.36 2.45
N ILE A 45 -6.68 -14.41 1.66
CA ILE A 45 -6.01 -13.13 1.43
C ILE A 45 -6.24 -12.22 2.64
N ARG A 46 -5.32 -11.29 2.88
CA ARG A 46 -5.44 -10.19 3.84
C ARG A 46 -5.22 -8.85 3.15
N VAL A 47 -5.71 -7.76 3.74
CA VAL A 47 -5.27 -6.41 3.36
C VAL A 47 -3.84 -6.23 3.87
N PRO A 48 -2.83 -6.02 3.00
CA PRO A 48 -1.48 -5.75 3.48
C PRO A 48 -1.49 -4.46 4.30
N SER A 49 -0.94 -4.42 5.51
CA SER A 49 -1.03 -3.23 6.38
C SER A 49 -0.14 -2.07 5.94
N ASP A 50 0.94 -2.34 5.21
CA ASP A 50 1.95 -1.35 4.78
C ASP A 50 1.83 -0.97 3.30
N TYR A 51 0.74 -1.35 2.61
CA TYR A 51 0.57 -1.09 1.18
C TYR A 51 0.68 0.40 0.83
N ARG A 52 0.09 1.32 1.61
CA ARG A 52 0.19 2.76 1.30
C ARG A 52 1.63 3.28 1.33
N GLU A 53 2.50 2.65 2.11
CA GLU A 53 3.91 3.02 2.24
C GLU A 53 4.78 2.32 1.18
N ARG A 54 4.44 1.08 0.84
CA ARG A 54 5.32 0.21 0.05
C ARG A 54 4.85 -0.02 -1.38
N TYR A 55 3.55 0.03 -1.63
CA TYR A 55 2.99 -0.25 -2.95
C TYR A 55 3.06 1.01 -3.81
N ARG A 56 2.99 0.83 -5.13
CA ARG A 56 2.97 1.94 -6.07
C ARG A 56 1.53 2.26 -6.40
N PHE A 57 1.16 3.53 -6.22
CA PHE A 57 -0.11 4.05 -6.70
C PHE A 57 -0.19 3.85 -8.22
N LEU A 58 -1.23 3.15 -8.67
CA LEU A 58 -1.45 2.87 -10.08
C LEU A 58 -2.26 3.98 -10.76
N GLY A 59 -3.31 4.43 -10.07
CA GLY A 59 -4.27 5.40 -10.57
C GLY A 59 -5.52 5.44 -9.70
N SER A 60 -6.35 6.44 -9.96
CA SER A 60 -7.67 6.57 -9.37
C SER A 60 -8.70 6.84 -10.45
N TRP A 61 -9.92 6.41 -10.20
CA TRP A 61 -11.07 6.64 -11.07
C TRP A 61 -12.33 6.75 -10.21
N ALA A 62 -13.36 7.38 -10.75
CA ALA A 62 -14.57 7.69 -10.01
C ALA A 62 -15.80 7.15 -10.73
N VAL A 63 -16.76 6.68 -9.95
CA VAL A 63 -18.07 6.27 -10.45
C VAL A 63 -18.98 7.48 -10.38
N ALA A 64 -19.50 7.90 -11.53
CA ALA A 64 -20.42 9.03 -11.61
C ALA A 64 -21.63 8.85 -10.69
N SER A 65 -22.10 9.95 -10.11
CA SER A 65 -23.36 9.97 -9.37
C SER A 65 -24.56 9.80 -10.32
N GLU A 66 -25.68 9.32 -9.79
CA GLU A 66 -26.89 9.05 -10.59
C GLU A 66 -27.53 10.33 -11.15
N ASN A 67 -27.36 11.45 -10.45
CA ASN A 67 -27.86 12.75 -10.89
C ASN A 67 -26.88 13.47 -11.85
N GLY A 68 -25.77 12.84 -12.22
CA GLY A 68 -24.75 13.37 -13.13
C GLY A 68 -23.89 14.50 -12.54
N ARG A 69 -24.07 14.86 -11.26
CA ARG A 69 -23.25 15.86 -10.58
C ARG A 69 -22.27 15.20 -9.63
N GLY A 70 -20.98 15.28 -9.98
CA GLY A 70 -19.92 14.67 -9.19
C GLY A 70 -19.90 13.15 -9.28
N SER A 71 -19.35 12.52 -8.26
CA SER A 71 -19.18 11.08 -8.15
C SER A 71 -19.95 10.54 -6.95
N LYS A 72 -20.33 9.26 -7.00
CA LYS A 72 -20.83 8.51 -5.84
C LYS A 72 -19.74 7.72 -5.15
N GLU A 73 -18.73 7.29 -5.90
CA GLU A 73 -17.57 6.58 -5.37
C GLU A 73 -16.28 7.03 -6.04
N MET A 74 -15.17 6.92 -5.32
CA MET A 74 -13.82 7.07 -5.86
C MET A 74 -12.99 5.86 -5.47
N HIS A 75 -12.32 5.28 -6.47
CA HIS A 75 -11.54 4.07 -6.32
C HIS A 75 -10.06 4.42 -6.51
N VAL A 76 -9.23 3.97 -5.59
CA VAL A 76 -7.78 4.28 -5.53
C VAL A 76 -7.04 2.96 -5.53
N VAL A 77 -6.13 2.76 -6.49
CA VAL A 77 -5.52 1.44 -6.70
C VAL A 77 -4.01 1.50 -6.54
N TYR A 78 -3.47 0.50 -5.84
CA TYR A 78 -2.05 0.31 -5.58
C TYR A 78 -1.60 -1.07 -6.07
N ALA A 79 -0.34 -1.19 -6.48
CA ALA A 79 0.27 -2.45 -6.87
C ALA A 79 1.53 -2.74 -6.05
N SER A 80 1.75 -4.02 -5.72
CA SER A 80 2.94 -4.47 -5.00
C SER A 80 4.24 -4.02 -5.68
N PRO A 81 5.35 -3.88 -4.91
CA PRO A 81 6.64 -3.45 -5.47
C PRO A 81 7.03 -4.22 -6.74
N GLY A 82 7.48 -3.50 -7.77
CA GLY A 82 7.90 -4.08 -9.04
C GLY A 82 6.76 -4.41 -10.02
N ALA A 83 5.55 -4.69 -9.54
CA ALA A 83 4.45 -5.16 -10.40
C ALA A 83 4.11 -4.21 -11.55
N ALA A 84 4.04 -2.90 -11.28
CA ALA A 84 3.79 -1.89 -12.32
C ALA A 84 4.92 -1.80 -13.37
N GLN A 85 6.18 -1.96 -12.93
CA GLN A 85 7.33 -1.94 -13.84
C GLN A 85 7.35 -3.18 -14.73
N THR A 86 7.10 -4.36 -14.15
CA THR A 86 6.99 -5.60 -14.91
C THR A 86 5.84 -5.53 -15.91
N TYR A 87 4.67 -5.03 -15.49
CA TYR A 87 3.54 -4.83 -16.41
C TYR A 87 3.92 -3.92 -17.59
N ARG A 88 4.59 -2.79 -17.35
CA ARG A 88 5.07 -1.94 -18.44
C ARG A 88 6.03 -2.66 -19.38
N ASN A 89 6.91 -3.52 -18.86
CA ASN A 89 7.89 -4.22 -19.69
C ASN A 89 7.28 -5.37 -20.50
N GLU A 90 6.42 -6.17 -19.86
CA GLU A 90 5.98 -7.48 -20.35
C GLU A 90 4.51 -7.51 -20.78
N GLY A 91 3.73 -6.46 -20.45
CA GLY A 91 2.30 -6.39 -20.73
C GLY A 91 1.42 -7.24 -19.81
N SER A 92 1.99 -7.80 -18.73
CA SER A 92 1.23 -8.57 -17.74
C SER A 92 1.79 -8.40 -16.33
N PHE A 93 0.93 -8.60 -15.33
CA PHE A 93 1.36 -8.58 -13.93
C PHE A 93 2.11 -9.89 -13.60
N PRO A 94 3.26 -9.81 -12.88
CA PRO A 94 4.01 -10.98 -12.50
C PRO A 94 3.23 -11.84 -11.51
N ASP A 95 3.57 -13.13 -11.44
CA ASP A 95 3.01 -14.02 -10.43
C ASP A 95 3.25 -13.48 -9.01
N GLY A 96 2.27 -13.63 -8.13
CA GLY A 96 2.27 -13.03 -6.78
C GLY A 96 2.07 -11.51 -6.74
N ALA A 97 1.91 -10.81 -7.88
CA ALA A 97 1.56 -9.40 -7.88
C ALA A 97 0.26 -9.16 -7.10
N THR A 98 0.27 -8.14 -6.23
CA THR A 98 -0.89 -7.81 -5.40
C THR A 98 -1.42 -6.46 -5.81
N LEU A 99 -2.72 -6.39 -6.10
CA LEU A 99 -3.44 -5.14 -6.32
C LEU A 99 -4.35 -4.88 -5.13
N VAL A 100 -4.23 -3.68 -4.55
CA VAL A 100 -5.11 -3.21 -3.47
C VAL A 100 -5.90 -2.04 -4.02
N LYS A 101 -7.22 -2.21 -4.10
CA LYS A 101 -8.16 -1.17 -4.49
C LYS A 101 -8.94 -0.72 -3.28
N GLU A 102 -8.77 0.52 -2.89
CA GLU A 102 -9.63 1.19 -1.91
C GLU A 102 -10.89 1.69 -2.62
N VAL A 103 -12.04 1.58 -1.96
CA VAL A 103 -13.30 2.15 -2.45
C VAL A 103 -13.81 3.13 -1.41
N TYR A 104 -13.95 4.39 -1.82
CA TYR A 104 -14.49 5.46 -1.01
C TYR A 104 -15.86 5.88 -1.50
N GLU A 105 -16.77 6.19 -0.57
CA GLU A 105 -17.83 7.16 -0.82
C GLU A 105 -17.21 8.55 -0.99
N THR A 106 -17.89 9.42 -1.72
CA THR A 106 -17.36 10.76 -2.01
C THR A 106 -18.24 11.88 -1.50
N SER A 107 -17.60 12.91 -0.97
CA SER A 107 -18.22 14.21 -0.69
C SER A 107 -18.03 15.14 -1.89
N THR A 108 -19.13 15.71 -2.39
CA THR A 108 -19.12 16.61 -3.55
C THR A 108 -19.49 18.03 -3.13
N GLY A 109 -18.72 19.02 -3.57
CA GLY A 109 -18.97 20.43 -3.27
C GLY A 109 -18.25 21.38 -4.21
N GLU A 110 -18.51 22.67 -4.06
CA GLU A 110 -17.89 23.73 -4.88
C GLU A 110 -16.52 24.11 -4.33
N PHE A 111 -15.52 24.06 -5.21
CA PHE A 111 -14.16 24.55 -4.99
C PHE A 111 -13.92 25.73 -5.93
N THR A 112 -12.84 26.49 -5.75
CA THR A 112 -12.48 27.59 -6.67
C THR A 112 -12.21 27.10 -8.10
N THR A 113 -11.93 25.81 -8.28
CA THR A 113 -11.73 25.14 -9.57
C THR A 113 -13.01 24.49 -10.14
N GLY A 114 -14.16 24.65 -9.49
CA GLY A 114 -15.47 24.11 -9.90
C GLY A 114 -16.05 23.07 -8.94
N THR A 115 -17.09 22.36 -9.37
CA THR A 115 -17.68 21.24 -8.61
C THR A 115 -16.68 20.07 -8.53
N VAL A 116 -16.30 19.68 -7.32
CA VAL A 116 -15.29 18.64 -7.06
C VAL A 116 -15.86 17.57 -6.14
N SER A 117 -15.60 16.30 -6.48
CA SER A 117 -15.80 15.15 -5.59
C SER A 117 -14.47 14.73 -4.97
N ARG A 118 -14.48 14.40 -3.68
CA ARG A 118 -13.30 13.96 -2.91
C ARG A 118 -13.63 12.70 -2.13
N ALA A 119 -12.63 11.87 -1.86
CA ALA A 119 -12.79 10.75 -0.93
C ALA A 119 -13.29 11.27 0.42
N ASP A 120 -14.25 10.55 1.00
CA ASP A 120 -14.81 10.87 2.31
C ASP A 120 -14.80 9.63 3.20
N HIS A 121 -15.77 8.74 3.05
CA HIS A 121 -15.86 7.52 3.84
C HIS A 121 -15.28 6.31 3.10
N LEU A 122 -14.35 5.57 3.72
CA LEU A 122 -13.84 4.33 3.16
C LEU A 122 -14.88 3.22 3.34
N LYS A 123 -15.30 2.60 2.23
CA LYS A 123 -16.21 1.43 2.26
C LYS A 123 -15.45 0.15 2.53
N GLY A 124 -14.27 0.00 1.93
CA GLY A 124 -13.47 -1.20 2.07
C GLY A 124 -12.38 -1.33 1.03
N TRP A 125 -11.82 -2.54 0.97
CA TRP A 125 -10.75 -2.92 0.05
C TRP A 125 -11.17 -4.09 -0.81
N PHE A 126 -10.86 -4.00 -2.09
CA PHE A 126 -10.77 -5.16 -2.95
C PHE A 126 -9.29 -5.50 -3.17
N VAL A 127 -8.89 -6.71 -2.78
CA VAL A 127 -7.53 -7.20 -2.93
C VAL A 127 -7.52 -8.33 -3.96
N MET A 128 -6.65 -8.20 -4.96
CA MET A 128 -6.39 -9.25 -5.93
C MET A 128 -4.93 -9.70 -5.87
N VAL A 129 -4.69 -11.01 -5.91
CA VAL A 129 -3.34 -11.59 -5.92
C VAL A 129 -3.16 -12.43 -7.18
N ARG A 130 -2.15 -12.15 -7.99
CA ARG A 130 -1.88 -12.90 -9.22
C ARG A 130 -1.43 -14.32 -8.86
N ASP A 131 -2.09 -15.29 -9.46
CA ASP A 131 -1.79 -16.72 -9.38
C ASP A 131 -1.79 -17.28 -10.80
N ALA A 132 -0.74 -17.00 -11.56
CA ALA A 132 -0.66 -17.34 -12.98
C ALA A 132 -0.80 -18.85 -13.25
N GLY A 133 -0.42 -19.67 -12.26
CA GLY A 133 -0.52 -21.12 -12.31
C GLY A 133 -1.87 -21.71 -11.91
N ASN A 134 -2.81 -20.91 -11.39
CA ASN A 134 -4.04 -21.40 -10.75
C ASN A 134 -3.74 -22.50 -9.72
N THR A 135 -2.91 -22.17 -8.74
CA THR A 135 -2.41 -23.09 -7.71
C THR A 135 -3.45 -23.42 -6.63
N HIS A 136 -4.57 -22.69 -6.57
CA HIS A 136 -5.62 -22.83 -5.55
C HIS A 136 -6.95 -23.37 -6.12
N GLN A 137 -6.93 -24.47 -6.88
CA GLN A 137 -8.06 -24.94 -7.70
C GLN A 137 -9.34 -25.27 -6.92
N ASP A 138 -9.24 -25.61 -5.64
CA ASP A 138 -10.36 -25.95 -4.78
C ASP A 138 -10.84 -24.80 -3.88
N ASN A 139 -10.20 -23.62 -3.97
CA ASN A 139 -10.57 -22.47 -3.15
C ASN A 139 -11.55 -21.55 -3.91
N PRO A 140 -12.77 -21.29 -3.40
CA PRO A 140 -13.78 -20.49 -4.09
C PRO A 140 -13.42 -19.01 -4.22
N LEU A 141 -12.32 -18.56 -3.60
CA LEU A 141 -11.76 -17.22 -3.73
C LEU A 141 -10.68 -17.13 -4.81
N TRP A 142 -10.36 -18.22 -5.49
CA TRP A 142 -9.28 -18.28 -6.48
C TRP A 142 -9.73 -18.88 -7.81
N GLY A 143 -9.22 -18.31 -8.88
CA GLY A 143 -9.51 -18.76 -10.24
C GLY A 143 -9.28 -17.66 -11.25
N GLU A 144 -9.32 -18.03 -12.54
CA GLU A 144 -8.98 -17.13 -13.65
C GLU A 144 -7.59 -16.48 -13.51
N GLY A 145 -6.70 -17.17 -12.80
CA GLY A 145 -5.33 -16.76 -12.52
C GLY A 145 -5.19 -15.69 -11.42
N TRP A 146 -6.20 -15.53 -10.57
CA TRP A 146 -6.19 -14.54 -9.49
C TRP A 146 -6.84 -15.11 -8.23
N GLY A 147 -6.41 -14.64 -7.08
CA GLY A 147 -7.17 -14.63 -5.84
C GLY A 147 -7.95 -13.33 -5.71
N TRP A 148 -9.16 -13.40 -5.16
CA TRP A 148 -10.13 -12.31 -5.14
C TRP A 148 -10.73 -12.18 -3.75
N SER A 149 -10.63 -11.02 -3.11
CA SER A 149 -11.23 -10.83 -1.79
C SER A 149 -11.62 -9.39 -1.53
N TRP A 150 -12.84 -9.21 -1.03
CA TRP A 150 -13.35 -7.96 -0.50
C TRP A 150 -13.29 -7.95 1.03
N PHE A 151 -12.95 -6.80 1.59
CA PHE A 151 -12.88 -6.54 3.03
C PHE A 151 -13.63 -5.24 3.34
N ASP A 152 -14.61 -5.30 4.24
CA ASP A 152 -15.30 -4.09 4.70
C ASP A 152 -14.39 -3.25 5.59
N ALA A 153 -14.49 -1.92 5.50
CA ALA A 153 -13.66 -1.01 6.27
C ALA A 153 -13.72 -1.24 7.79
N GLY A 154 -14.87 -1.69 8.28
CA GLY A 154 -15.09 -2.02 9.70
C GLY A 154 -14.54 -3.38 10.13
N GLN A 155 -14.16 -4.27 9.20
CA GLN A 155 -13.65 -5.62 9.48
C GLN A 155 -12.51 -5.99 8.50
N PRO A 156 -11.38 -5.25 8.51
CA PRO A 156 -10.30 -5.42 7.51
C PRO A 156 -9.59 -6.78 7.57
N ASP A 157 -9.69 -7.49 8.70
CA ASP A 157 -9.04 -8.78 8.91
C ASP A 157 -9.85 -9.98 8.43
N LYS A 158 -11.07 -9.75 7.91
CA LYS A 158 -11.99 -10.80 7.47
C LYS A 158 -12.55 -10.48 6.09
N ALA A 159 -12.22 -11.32 5.11
CA ALA A 159 -12.87 -11.23 3.81
C ALA A 159 -14.36 -11.52 3.94
N THR A 160 -15.20 -10.75 3.25
CA THR A 160 -16.64 -11.02 3.16
C THR A 160 -17.04 -11.70 1.87
N THR A 161 -16.15 -11.71 0.86
CA THR A 161 -16.29 -12.56 -0.32
C THR A 161 -16.30 -14.03 0.09
N VAL A 162 -17.27 -14.78 -0.42
CA VAL A 162 -17.39 -16.23 -0.29
C VAL A 162 -17.05 -16.92 -1.62
N SER A 163 -17.38 -16.28 -2.75
CA SER A 163 -17.18 -16.84 -4.09
C SER A 163 -16.83 -15.73 -5.08
N TYR A 164 -15.64 -15.79 -5.65
CA TYR A 164 -15.24 -14.79 -6.66
C TYR A 164 -16.15 -14.84 -7.90
N ARG A 165 -16.70 -16.02 -8.22
CA ARG A 165 -17.56 -16.23 -9.38
C ARG A 165 -18.87 -15.46 -9.25
N ASP A 166 -19.43 -15.43 -8.05
CA ASP A 166 -20.74 -14.83 -7.79
C ASP A 166 -20.63 -13.33 -7.49
N GLU A 167 -19.54 -12.90 -6.85
CA GLU A 167 -19.44 -11.55 -6.27
C GLU A 167 -18.48 -10.63 -7.02
N CYS A 168 -17.50 -11.18 -7.76
CA CYS A 168 -16.44 -10.39 -8.39
C CYS A 168 -16.46 -10.49 -9.92
N LEU A 169 -16.59 -11.71 -10.44
CA LEU A 169 -16.31 -12.01 -11.84
C LEU A 169 -17.18 -11.22 -12.80
N GLY A 170 -18.47 -11.08 -12.53
CA GLY A 170 -19.41 -10.34 -13.38
C GLY A 170 -18.97 -8.90 -13.66
N CYS A 171 -18.45 -8.21 -12.64
CA CYS A 171 -17.92 -6.85 -12.76
C CYS A 171 -16.59 -6.77 -13.54
N HIS A 172 -15.87 -7.88 -13.65
CA HIS A 172 -14.55 -7.96 -14.27
C HIS A 172 -14.56 -8.58 -15.68
N VAL A 173 -15.64 -9.25 -16.10
CA VAL A 173 -15.82 -9.78 -17.46
C VAL A 173 -15.53 -8.75 -18.56
N PRO A 174 -15.97 -7.48 -18.47
CA PRO A 174 -15.65 -6.49 -19.50
C PRO A 174 -14.14 -6.23 -19.66
N ALA A 175 -13.34 -6.50 -18.62
CA ALA A 175 -11.89 -6.37 -18.62
C ALA A 175 -11.16 -7.69 -18.91
N ARG A 176 -11.85 -8.73 -19.39
CA ARG A 176 -11.24 -10.06 -19.62
C ARG A 176 -10.04 -10.02 -20.57
N SER A 177 -10.11 -9.19 -21.63
CA SER A 177 -9.01 -9.04 -22.60
C SER A 177 -7.72 -8.46 -22.01
N THR A 178 -7.82 -7.75 -20.88
CA THR A 178 -6.70 -7.18 -20.13
C THR A 178 -6.44 -7.96 -18.84
N ASN A 179 -6.67 -9.27 -18.90
CA ASN A 179 -6.51 -10.21 -17.79
C ASN A 179 -7.30 -9.80 -16.54
N TRP A 180 -8.55 -9.40 -16.77
CA TRP A 180 -9.55 -9.03 -15.75
C TRP A 180 -9.27 -7.70 -15.04
N ILE A 181 -8.31 -6.91 -15.50
CA ILE A 181 -7.95 -5.64 -14.86
C ILE A 181 -8.31 -4.47 -15.78
N TYR A 182 -9.04 -3.46 -15.28
CA TYR A 182 -9.34 -2.22 -16.01
C TYR A 182 -8.11 -1.31 -16.11
N VAL A 183 -7.12 -1.71 -16.92
CA VAL A 183 -5.80 -1.06 -17.01
C VAL A 183 -5.84 0.35 -17.58
N ASP A 184 -6.90 0.73 -18.30
CA ASP A 184 -7.08 2.09 -18.82
C ASP A 184 -7.15 3.15 -17.71
N GLY A 185 -7.63 2.76 -16.52
CA GLY A 185 -7.68 3.57 -15.32
C GLY A 185 -6.33 3.78 -14.63
N TYR A 186 -5.24 3.19 -15.16
CA TYR A 186 -3.92 3.22 -14.55
C TYR A 186 -2.87 3.85 -15.48
N PRO A 187 -2.76 5.19 -15.52
CA PRO A 187 -1.76 5.89 -16.33
C PRO A 187 -0.32 5.42 -16.06
N SER A 188 -0.02 4.99 -14.83
CA SER A 188 1.30 4.46 -14.46
C SER A 188 1.68 3.13 -15.13
N LEU A 189 0.73 2.43 -15.76
CA LEU A 189 0.98 1.21 -16.53
C LEU A 189 1.23 1.48 -18.02
N ARG A 190 1.05 2.72 -18.47
CA ARG A 190 1.34 3.10 -19.86
C ARG A 190 2.86 3.16 -20.07
N LYS A 191 3.30 2.78 -21.27
CA LYS A 191 4.69 2.93 -21.72
C LYS A 191 5.00 4.38 -22.05
#